data_AF-A0A7C1P421-F1
#
_entry.id   AF-A0A7C1P421-F1
#
_cell.length_a   1.000
_cell.length_b   1.000
_cell.length_c   1.000
_cell.angle_alpha   90.00
_cell.angle_beta   90.00
_cell.angle_gamma   90.00
#
_symmetry.space_group_name_H-M   'P 1'
#
loop_
_entity.id
_entity.type
_entity.pdbx_description
1 polymer ?
#
loop_
_entity_poly.entity_id
_entity_poly.type
_entity_poly.pdbx_seq_one_letter_code
_entity_poly.pdbx_strand_id
1 'polypeptide(L)'
;MKRWLAFFCCWLPIMVFADTGPEYLEDEEDRDPLSSGFTLLKRPFLEKRENRVHVRSFYQNQDFDESAEREDWAGGGWLSVVGSYWDSRIKFAVTGYTSQKLFADDDKADTGSLQPGHEGYSTLG
;
A
#
# COMPACT_ATOMS: atom_id res chain seq x y z
N MET A 1 -46.28 -41.42 41.46
CA MET A 1 -45.19 -42.22 42.08
C MET A 1 -43.85 -41.67 41.60
N LYS A 2 -42.88 -41.51 42.52
CA LYS A 2 -41.42 -41.36 42.30
C LYS A 2 -40.95 -40.08 41.56
N ARG A 3 -40.54 -39.03 42.29
CA ARG A 3 -39.24 -38.76 42.96
C ARG A 3 -38.19 -38.18 41.97
N TRP A 4 -37.88 -36.90 42.23
CA TRP A 4 -36.83 -36.05 41.66
C TRP A 4 -35.52 -36.77 41.29
N LEU A 5 -35.03 -36.52 40.07
CA LEU A 5 -33.62 -36.65 39.70
C LEU A 5 -32.97 -35.27 39.82
N ALA A 6 -32.26 -35.04 40.92
CA ALA A 6 -31.21 -34.03 40.99
C ALA A 6 -29.90 -34.74 40.61
N PHE A 7 -29.45 -34.60 39.37
CA PHE A 7 -28.09 -34.99 38.99
C PHE A 7 -27.18 -33.81 39.27
N PHE A 8 -26.54 -33.89 40.43
CA PHE A 8 -25.39 -33.12 40.85
C PHE A 8 -24.25 -33.38 39.86
N CYS A 9 -24.11 -32.53 38.83
CA CYS A 9 -22.93 -32.52 38.00
C CYS A 9 -21.86 -31.72 38.76
N CYS A 10 -21.01 -32.42 39.50
CA CYS A 10 -19.83 -31.88 40.16
C CYS A 10 -18.95 -31.15 39.14
N TRP A 11 -19.02 -29.83 39.18
CA TRP A 11 -18.08 -28.93 38.53
C TRP A 11 -16.82 -28.88 39.42
N LEU A 12 -15.80 -29.63 39.03
CA LEU A 12 -14.45 -29.50 39.59
C LEU A 12 -13.66 -28.57 38.66
N PRO A 13 -13.38 -27.30 39.02
CA PRO A 13 -12.27 -26.61 38.41
C PRO A 13 -10.98 -27.27 38.92
N ILE A 14 -10.14 -27.70 37.99
CA ILE A 14 -8.74 -28.03 38.24
C ILE A 14 -8.12 -26.80 38.89
N MET A 15 -7.78 -26.92 40.16
CA MET A 15 -7.01 -25.91 40.88
C MET A 15 -5.58 -26.00 40.37
N VAL A 16 -5.29 -25.25 39.30
CA VAL A 16 -3.91 -24.98 38.88
C VAL A 16 -3.31 -24.13 39.98
N PHE A 17 -2.39 -24.71 40.75
CA PHE A 17 -1.52 -23.93 41.63
C PHE A 17 -0.74 -22.97 40.75
N ALA A 18 -1.05 -21.68 40.83
CA ALA A 18 -0.17 -20.64 40.34
C ALA A 18 1.13 -20.76 41.14
N ASP A 19 2.19 -21.20 40.47
CA ASP A 19 3.54 -21.01 40.97
C ASP A 19 3.74 -19.50 41.07
N THR A 20 3.78 -18.98 42.29
CA THR A 20 4.02 -17.56 42.56
C THR A 20 5.52 -17.34 42.40
N GLY A 21 5.94 -17.35 41.13
CA GLY A 21 7.23 -16.83 40.72
C GLY A 21 7.35 -15.38 41.20
N PRO A 22 8.54 -14.96 41.63
CA PRO A 22 8.70 -13.70 42.31
C PRO A 22 8.26 -12.52 41.45
N GLU A 23 7.60 -11.57 42.12
CA GLU A 23 6.80 -10.43 41.59
C GLU A 23 7.59 -9.39 40.77
N TYR A 24 8.83 -9.71 40.38
CA TYR A 24 9.68 -8.89 39.52
C TYR A 24 9.71 -9.35 38.06
N LEU A 25 8.91 -10.36 37.70
CA LEU A 25 8.67 -10.79 36.31
C LEU A 25 7.30 -10.32 35.79
N GLU A 26 6.78 -9.21 36.30
CA GLU A 26 5.80 -8.46 35.52
C GLU A 26 6.57 -7.85 34.36
N ASP A 27 6.32 -8.33 33.14
CA ASP A 27 6.80 -7.68 31.93
C ASP A 27 6.27 -6.24 31.98
N GLU A 28 7.12 -5.28 32.36
CA GLU A 28 6.84 -3.88 32.10
C GLU A 28 6.55 -3.81 30.61
N GLU A 29 5.30 -3.44 30.28
CA GLU A 29 4.86 -3.22 28.91
C GLU A 29 5.88 -2.29 28.25
N ASP A 30 6.74 -2.89 27.43
CA ASP A 30 7.95 -2.31 26.88
C ASP A 30 7.51 -1.12 26.01
N ARG A 31 7.38 0.05 26.64
CA ARG A 31 6.97 1.29 26.00
C ARG A 31 8.15 1.78 25.20
N ASP A 32 8.32 1.14 24.06
CA ASP A 32 9.36 1.41 23.09
C ASP A 32 9.31 2.92 22.78
N PRO A 33 10.29 3.72 23.25
CA PRO A 33 10.22 5.18 23.18
C PRO A 33 10.28 5.68 21.73
N LEU A 34 10.79 4.83 20.82
CA LEU A 34 10.75 5.05 19.39
C LEU A 34 9.33 4.90 18.81
N SER A 35 8.47 4.05 19.39
CA SER A 35 7.08 3.87 18.90
C SER A 35 6.19 5.10 19.18
N SER A 36 6.48 5.83 20.26
CA SER A 36 5.75 7.04 20.64
C SER A 36 5.94 8.19 19.64
N GLY A 37 7.14 8.28 19.04
CA GLY A 37 7.43 9.23 17.95
C GLY A 37 6.73 8.87 16.64
N PHE A 38 6.65 7.58 16.29
CA PHE A 38 5.93 7.12 15.10
C PHE A 38 4.40 7.17 15.25
N THR A 39 3.88 7.10 16.47
CA THR A 39 2.43 7.15 16.73
C THR A 39 1.85 8.55 16.53
N LEU A 40 2.64 9.61 16.78
CA LEU A 40 2.25 10.99 16.45
C LEU A 40 2.22 11.29 14.95
N LEU A 41 2.96 10.54 14.13
CA LEU A 41 2.87 10.59 12.67
C LEU A 41 1.65 9.82 12.12
N LYS A 42 0.93 9.07 12.97
CA LYS A 42 -0.06 8.07 12.55
C LYS A 42 -1.50 8.59 12.41
N ARG A 43 -1.80 9.90 12.29
CA ARG A 43 -3.21 10.36 12.23
C ARG A 43 -3.50 11.48 11.23
N PRO A 44 -3.21 11.26 9.93
CA PRO A 44 -4.24 11.56 8.92
C PRO A 44 -4.46 10.45 7.86
N PHE A 45 -3.73 9.34 7.92
CA PHE A 45 -3.73 8.28 6.89
C PHE A 45 -4.57 7.03 7.24
N LEU A 46 -5.25 7.02 8.40
CA LEU A 46 -6.06 5.88 8.88
C LEU A 46 -7.54 5.96 8.50
N GLU A 47 -8.00 7.07 7.92
CA GLU A 47 -9.23 7.05 7.13
C GLU A 47 -8.96 6.20 5.89
N LYS A 48 -9.86 5.27 5.55
CA LYS A 48 -9.68 4.33 4.43
C LYS A 48 -9.72 5.13 3.11
N ARG A 49 -8.57 5.70 2.73
CA ARG A 49 -8.37 6.45 1.50
C ARG A 49 -7.95 5.48 0.41
N GLU A 50 -8.65 5.51 -0.72
CA GLU A 50 -8.32 4.69 -1.89
C GLU A 50 -7.16 5.32 -2.69
N ASN A 51 -6.06 5.60 -2.01
CA ASN A 51 -4.85 6.03 -2.69
C ASN A 51 -4.29 4.85 -3.48
N ARG A 52 -3.95 5.08 -4.75
CA ARG A 52 -3.46 4.04 -5.65
C ARG A 52 -2.17 4.50 -6.27
N VAL A 53 -1.19 3.61 -6.30
CA VAL A 53 0.08 3.81 -6.98
C VAL A 53 0.28 2.68 -7.95
N HIS A 54 0.76 3.00 -9.14
CA HIS A 54 1.06 2.02 -10.16
C HIS A 54 2.34 2.41 -10.87
N VAL A 55 3.36 1.57 -10.73
CA VAL A 55 4.62 1.72 -11.44
C VAL A 55 4.58 0.83 -12.68
N ARG A 56 5.04 1.36 -13.82
CA ARG A 56 5.06 0.67 -15.10
C ARG A 56 6.42 0.87 -15.77
N SER A 57 6.87 -0.14 -16.49
CA SER A 57 8.04 -0.09 -17.36
C SER A 57 7.66 -0.75 -18.67
N PHE A 58 7.93 -0.08 -19.78
CA PHE A 58 7.62 -0.55 -21.13
C PHE A 58 8.87 -0.47 -21.99
N TYR A 59 9.31 -1.63 -22.45
CA TYR A 59 10.31 -1.75 -23.51
C TYR A 59 9.60 -2.12 -24.79
N GLN A 60 9.86 -1.37 -25.86
CA GLN A 60 9.23 -1.60 -27.15
C GLN A 60 10.28 -1.49 -28.25
N ASN A 61 10.41 -2.56 -29.04
CA ASN A 61 11.20 -2.58 -30.26
C ASN A 61 10.26 -2.96 -31.43
N GLN A 62 10.25 -2.16 -32.49
CA GLN A 62 9.48 -2.38 -33.71
C GLN A 62 10.40 -2.29 -34.91
N ASP A 63 10.61 -3.43 -35.56
CA ASP A 63 11.30 -3.51 -36.83
C ASP A 63 10.27 -3.45 -37.97
N PHE A 64 10.50 -2.57 -38.94
CA PHE A 64 9.63 -2.41 -40.09
C PHE A 64 10.43 -2.62 -41.37
N ASP A 65 9.92 -3.45 -42.30
CA ASP A 65 10.61 -3.73 -43.56
C ASP A 65 10.76 -2.50 -44.48
N GLU A 66 9.84 -1.52 -44.38
CA GLU A 66 9.81 -0.33 -45.24
C GLU A 66 9.90 1.02 -44.48
N SER A 67 10.03 1.01 -43.15
CA SER A 67 10.10 2.25 -42.36
C SER A 67 11.18 2.22 -41.29
N ALA A 68 11.46 3.38 -40.70
CA ALA A 68 12.46 3.51 -39.65
C ALA A 68 12.16 2.56 -38.47
N GLU A 69 13.18 1.85 -38.00
CA GLU A 69 13.15 1.08 -36.76
C GLU A 69 12.78 2.00 -35.59
N ARG A 70 12.06 1.46 -34.61
CA ARG A 70 11.64 2.19 -33.40
C ARG A 70 12.02 1.41 -32.17
N GLU A 71 12.73 2.04 -31.24
CA GLU A 71 13.17 1.39 -30.01
C GLU A 71 13.21 2.36 -28.83
N ASP A 72 12.32 2.15 -27.86
CA ASP A 72 12.31 2.93 -26.64
C ASP A 72 12.10 2.05 -25.41
N TRP A 73 12.69 2.47 -24.31
CA TRP A 73 12.41 2.01 -22.97
C TRP A 73 11.94 3.18 -22.10
N ALA A 74 10.65 3.17 -21.78
CA ALA A 74 10.04 4.15 -20.90
C ALA A 74 9.75 3.54 -19.52
N GLY A 75 10.11 4.27 -18.47
CA GLY A 75 9.78 3.96 -17.09
C GLY A 75 8.86 5.03 -16.51
N GLY A 76 7.83 4.64 -15.76
CA GLY A 76 6.91 5.63 -15.23
C GLY A 76 5.82 5.03 -14.40
N GLY A 77 4.68 5.71 -14.35
CA GLY A 77 3.57 5.27 -13.53
C GLY A 77 2.56 6.37 -13.29
N TRP A 78 1.66 6.07 -12.36
CA TRP A 78 0.69 7.03 -11.88
C TRP A 78 0.46 6.89 -10.39
N LEU A 79 0.12 8.01 -9.77
CA LEU A 79 -0.23 8.12 -8.36
C LEU A 79 -1.55 8.87 -8.27
N SER A 80 -2.56 8.23 -7.70
CA SER A 80 -3.86 8.84 -7.43
C SER A 80 -4.04 9.03 -5.93
N VAL A 81 -4.33 10.26 -5.54
CA VAL A 81 -4.60 10.64 -4.16
C VAL A 81 -6.06 11.09 -4.06
N VAL A 82 -6.82 10.42 -3.19
CA VAL A 82 -8.23 10.72 -2.96
C VAL A 82 -8.36 11.46 -1.63
N GLY A 83 -8.91 12.68 -1.70
CA GLY A 83 -9.25 13.50 -0.55
C GLY A 83 -10.49 13.00 0.19
N SER A 84 -10.64 13.47 1.43
CA SER A 84 -11.83 13.19 2.25
C SER A 84 -13.05 13.95 1.72
N TYR A 85 -14.25 13.57 2.18
CA TYR A 85 -15.48 14.26 1.80
C TYR A 85 -15.48 15.73 2.24
N TRP A 86 -15.75 16.63 1.31
CA TRP A 86 -16.11 18.01 1.57
C TRP A 86 -17.63 18.11 1.77
N ASP A 87 -18.04 18.70 2.89
CA ASP A 87 -19.45 18.83 3.34
C ASP A 87 -20.25 17.51 3.31
N SER A 88 -19.59 16.37 3.51
CA SER A 88 -20.20 15.02 3.41
C SER A 88 -20.83 14.69 2.04
N ARG A 89 -20.54 15.49 0.99
CA ARG A 89 -21.22 15.41 -0.31
C ARG A 89 -20.26 15.22 -1.48
N ILE A 90 -19.11 15.88 -1.47
CA ILE A 90 -18.19 15.92 -2.62
C ILE A 90 -16.84 15.32 -2.23
N LYS A 91 -16.26 14.50 -3.11
CA LYS A 91 -14.88 14.02 -2.98
C LYS A 91 -14.04 14.59 -4.10
N PHE A 92 -12.82 15.00 -3.77
CA PHE A 92 -11.81 15.41 -4.74
C PHE A 92 -10.75 14.33 -4.84
N ALA A 93 -10.29 14.07 -6.05
CA ALA A 93 -9.15 13.21 -6.32
C ALA A 93 -8.22 13.93 -7.30
N VAL A 94 -6.92 13.72 -7.14
CA VAL A 94 -5.90 14.22 -8.05
C VAL A 94 -5.05 13.03 -8.46
N THR A 95 -4.82 12.88 -9.76
CA THR A 95 -3.96 11.81 -10.28
C THR A 95 -2.80 12.40 -11.07
N GLY A 96 -1.58 12.09 -10.63
CA GLY A 96 -0.37 12.43 -11.37
C GLY A 96 0.10 11.24 -12.20
N TYR A 97 0.49 11.52 -13.43
CA TYR A 97 1.06 10.56 -14.38
C TYR A 97 2.46 11.01 -14.76
N THR A 98 3.38 10.06 -14.88
CA THR A 98 4.73 10.31 -15.36
C THR A 98 5.20 9.19 -16.28
N SER A 99 5.97 9.56 -17.30
CA SER A 99 6.70 8.65 -18.18
C SER A 99 8.06 9.27 -18.43
N GLN A 100 9.14 8.57 -18.12
CA GLN A 100 10.51 9.05 -18.21
C GLN A 100 11.31 8.12 -19.12
N LYS A 101 12.23 8.69 -19.90
CA LYS A 101 13.17 7.92 -20.71
C LYS A 101 14.13 7.16 -19.79
N LEU A 102 14.15 5.84 -19.92
CA LEU A 102 15.19 5.00 -19.33
C LEU A 102 16.29 4.72 -20.36
N PHE A 103 15.88 4.39 -21.58
CA PHE A 103 16.74 4.19 -22.73
C PHE A 103 15.95 4.52 -23.99
N ALA A 104 16.60 5.11 -24.97
CA ALA A 104 16.10 5.17 -26.33
C ALA A 104 17.31 5.30 -27.24
N ASP A 105 17.25 4.65 -28.40
CA ASP A 105 18.28 4.80 -29.41
C ASP A 105 18.03 6.11 -30.17
N ASP A 106 18.99 7.05 -30.09
CA ASP A 106 18.85 8.39 -30.68
C ASP A 106 18.77 8.33 -32.23
N ASP A 107 19.23 7.24 -32.85
CA ASP A 107 19.16 7.00 -34.29
C ASP A 107 17.82 6.38 -34.73
N LYS A 108 16.97 5.96 -33.77
CA LYS A 108 15.67 5.32 -34.01
C LYS A 108 14.52 6.26 -33.70
N ALA A 109 13.38 6.02 -34.35
CA ALA A 109 12.19 6.84 -34.15
C ALA A 109 11.42 6.42 -32.88
N ASP A 110 10.67 7.36 -32.31
CA ASP A 110 9.89 7.15 -31.10
C ASP A 110 8.79 6.08 -31.25
N THR A 111 8.62 5.27 -30.22
CA THR A 111 7.57 4.25 -30.09
C THR A 111 6.22 4.82 -29.64
N GLY A 112 6.18 6.09 -29.23
CA GLY A 112 4.99 6.76 -28.68
C GLY A 112 4.76 6.54 -27.18
N SER A 113 5.67 5.82 -26.50
CA SER A 113 5.69 5.73 -25.02
C SER A 113 6.25 6.99 -24.34
N LEU A 114 6.99 7.78 -25.11
CA LEU A 114 7.61 9.06 -24.79
C LEU A 114 7.04 10.14 -25.73
N GLN A 115 7.33 11.41 -25.43
CA GLN A 115 7.08 12.48 -26.39
C GLN A 115 8.05 12.38 -27.57
N PRO A 116 7.70 12.94 -28.75
CA PRO A 116 8.59 12.96 -29.90
C PRO A 116 9.98 13.50 -29.55
N GLY A 117 11.04 12.82 -29.98
CA GLY A 117 12.42 13.14 -29.59
C GLY A 117 12.88 12.45 -28.29
N HIS A 118 12.18 11.38 -27.89
CA HIS A 118 12.46 10.54 -26.74
C HIS A 118 12.41 11.29 -25.41
N GLU A 119 11.49 12.24 -25.30
CA GLU A 119 11.35 13.10 -24.12
C GLU A 119 10.35 12.52 -23.11
N GLY A 120 10.70 12.61 -21.83
CA GLY A 120 9.80 12.27 -20.74
C GLY A 120 8.66 13.28 -20.59
N TYR A 121 7.56 12.86 -19.98
CA TYR A 121 6.44 13.74 -19.67
C TYR A 121 5.85 13.48 -18.30
N SER A 122 5.23 14.51 -17.74
CA SER A 122 4.44 14.42 -16.53
C SER A 122 3.18 15.26 -16.69
N THR A 123 2.05 14.71 -16.26
CA THR A 123 0.75 15.38 -16.37
C THR A 123 -0.11 15.10 -15.14
N LEU A 124 -1.09 15.97 -14.89
CA LEU A 124 -2.04 15.85 -13.79
C LEU A 124 -3.46 15.77 -14.36
N GLY A 125 -4.34 15.03 -13.67
CA GLY A 125 -5.76 14.93 -13.97
C GLY A 125 -6.62 14.75 -12.73
#